data_AF-A0A497GHD7-F1
#
_entry.id   AF-A0A497GHD7-F1
#
_cell.length_a   1.000
_cell.length_b   1.000
_cell.length_c   1.000
_cell.angle_alpha   90.00
_cell.angle_beta   90.00
_cell.angle_gamma   90.00
#
_symmetry.space_group_name_H-M   'P 1'
#
loop_
_entity.id
_entity.type
_entity.pdbx_description
1 polymer ?
#
loop_
_entity_poly.entity_id
_entity_poly.type
_entity_poly.pdbx_seq_one_letter_code
_entity_poly.pdbx_strand_id
1 'polypeptide(L)'
;MKIGSFIFYRDWDPSKYDEALRELRENGISFIILAKKYNLPRVYDDHIVAEELREFMEMAYEKYNIWCIIPAWSGTRPTLFIDKDFTRNHAIVVAKAVRELMDLEGFYAVYLDDEPYNCWEFSVERVRNEYNDLFEEETGYRLPDRGKVRGRWNYETAMTFYRWVSEKYVSYLRTVIEEYKKICPRIKSLINFYLPNLLPSTEAPVDVYGIIETVDIVSHDIYPGWHYYYCRSLENMVAFQTRFLRSLTDKPVWTILQGHKIMLGYAPTLEQIDRWAMDAVSCGSDCVGWYVAEHEYMMGAAIPVKTTYTKYGCFERWRKMLETSKKITSMEKKQDKTEIAILVSYDSVITYDYRPLIYAFVTLYKDAGIIIDFITEKHLEKKTDLLENYRFIFLGYTPILRRYLLSSLENFVEEGGILIACCNDLRFDEKLKDLNKWRKKFLGITKEKVIWKEDSIRLTDKVSGLDNNSIKAFWERHAMTVSETSTEVLGTWSNGLAAIISRKIGNGQIIYIGTRPYLANCIIGEKNWVKFIKSLLKMDNS
;
A
#
# COMPACT_ATOMS: atom_id res chain seq x y z
N MET A 1 -8.34 -7.19 21.90
CA MET A 1 -6.88 -7.47 21.78
C MET A 1 -6.21 -6.12 21.65
N LYS A 2 -5.15 -5.87 22.43
CA LYS A 2 -4.48 -4.56 22.46
C LYS A 2 -3.55 -4.35 21.28
N ILE A 3 -3.30 -3.09 20.97
CA ILE A 3 -2.29 -2.66 19.98
C ILE A 3 -0.89 -2.95 20.54
N GLY A 4 -0.01 -3.52 19.72
CA GLY A 4 1.41 -3.70 20.05
C GLY A 4 2.24 -2.46 19.72
N SER A 5 3.47 -2.41 20.24
CA SER A 5 4.45 -1.41 19.80
C SER A 5 5.86 -1.96 19.71
N PHE A 6 6.63 -1.42 18.79
CA PHE A 6 7.97 -1.88 18.44
C PHE A 6 8.94 -0.77 18.08
N ILE A 7 10.24 -1.09 18.00
CA ILE A 7 11.26 -0.12 17.61
C ILE A 7 12.42 -0.77 16.86
N PHE A 8 13.03 -0.03 15.93
CA PHE A 8 14.30 -0.42 15.32
C PHE A 8 15.46 -0.12 16.27
N TYR A 9 15.88 -1.11 17.04
CA TYR A 9 16.88 -0.92 18.09
C TYR A 9 18.29 -0.69 17.50
N ARG A 10 19.01 0.28 18.05
CA ARG A 10 20.34 0.71 17.56
C ARG A 10 21.35 1.08 18.65
N ASP A 11 20.98 0.99 19.93
CA ASP A 11 21.90 1.30 21.02
C ASP A 11 22.69 0.05 21.40
N TRP A 12 23.82 -0.18 20.72
CA TRP A 12 24.58 -1.42 20.86
C TRP A 12 25.64 -1.40 21.96
N ASP A 13 25.61 -0.41 22.86
CA ASP A 13 26.49 -0.31 24.03
C ASP A 13 26.00 -1.25 25.16
N PRO A 14 26.69 -2.37 25.44
CA PRO A 14 26.22 -3.37 26.41
C PRO A 14 26.02 -2.80 27.81
N SER A 15 26.78 -1.76 28.19
CA SER A 15 26.65 -1.11 29.50
C SER A 15 25.31 -0.42 29.70
N LYS A 16 24.56 -0.20 28.61
CA LYS A 16 23.26 0.50 28.60
C LYS A 16 22.07 -0.40 28.32
N TYR A 17 22.28 -1.69 28.01
CA TYR A 17 21.19 -2.59 27.62
C TYR A 17 20.10 -2.66 28.66
N ASP A 18 20.46 -2.83 29.93
CA ASP A 18 19.51 -2.93 31.03
C ASP A 18 18.61 -1.70 31.15
N GLU A 19 19.21 -0.51 31.16
CA GLU A 19 18.48 0.75 31.25
C GLU A 19 17.61 0.99 30.01
N ALA A 20 18.15 0.74 28.82
CA ALA A 20 17.45 0.93 27.56
C ALA A 20 16.24 0.00 27.44
N LEU A 21 16.40 -1.29 27.74
CA LEU A 21 15.31 -2.27 27.68
C LEU A 21 14.23 -1.99 28.74
N ARG A 22 14.62 -1.57 29.94
CA ARG A 22 13.68 -1.11 30.97
C ARG A 22 12.86 0.08 30.48
N GLU A 23 13.51 1.12 29.94
CA GLU A 23 12.83 2.31 29.40
C GLU A 23 11.83 1.93 28.30
N LEU A 24 12.22 1.07 27.37
CA LEU A 24 11.34 0.58 26.31
C LEU A 24 10.11 -0.14 26.88
N ARG A 25 10.32 -1.05 27.84
CA ARG A 25 9.23 -1.82 28.45
C ARG A 25 8.25 -0.95 29.24
N GLU A 26 8.74 0.01 30.01
CA GLU A 26 7.92 0.96 30.77
C GLU A 26 7.02 1.85 29.89
N ASN A 27 7.37 1.95 28.60
CA ASN A 27 6.64 2.68 27.58
C ASN A 27 5.86 1.76 26.60
N GLY A 28 5.65 0.50 26.99
CA GLY A 28 4.78 -0.44 26.27
C GLY A 28 5.42 -1.07 25.02
N ILE A 29 6.69 -0.82 24.74
CA ILE A 29 7.41 -1.48 23.65
C ILE A 29 7.59 -2.96 24.01
N SER A 30 7.11 -3.83 23.12
CA SER A 30 7.14 -5.28 23.33
C SER A 30 7.93 -6.02 22.25
N PHE A 31 8.34 -5.33 21.20
CA PHE A 31 9.15 -5.92 20.13
C PHE A 31 10.30 -4.98 19.74
N ILE A 32 11.43 -5.58 19.37
CA ILE A 32 12.57 -4.87 18.79
C ILE A 32 12.99 -5.52 17.48
N ILE A 33 13.12 -4.70 16.44
CA ILE A 33 13.75 -5.10 15.19
C ILE A 33 15.23 -4.76 15.32
N LEU A 34 16.09 -5.78 15.28
CA LEU A 34 17.53 -5.61 15.38
C LEU A 34 18.06 -5.12 14.03
N ALA A 35 18.98 -4.17 14.03
CA ALA A 35 19.55 -3.61 12.81
C ALA A 35 21.08 -3.52 12.86
N LYS A 36 21.71 -3.55 11.68
CA LYS A 36 23.17 -3.41 11.44
C LYS A 36 24.06 -4.50 12.04
N LYS A 37 24.13 -4.60 13.37
CA LYS A 37 25.05 -5.50 14.06
C LYS A 37 24.62 -6.96 13.91
N TYR A 38 23.33 -7.21 14.11
CA TYR A 38 22.75 -8.55 14.14
C TYR A 38 21.87 -8.79 12.91
N ASN A 39 22.29 -9.75 12.08
CA ASN A 39 21.52 -10.33 10.99
C ASN A 39 21.86 -11.82 10.89
N LEU A 40 20.98 -12.61 10.29
CA LEU A 40 21.12 -14.07 10.26
C LEU A 40 22.40 -14.58 9.56
N PRO A 41 22.84 -14.04 8.42
CA PRO A 41 24.12 -14.40 7.81
C PRO A 41 25.30 -14.23 8.77
N ARG A 42 25.37 -13.11 9.49
CA ARG A 42 26.45 -12.88 10.47
C ARG A 42 26.38 -13.82 11.67
N VAL A 43 25.18 -14.16 12.14
CA VAL A 43 24.99 -15.16 13.20
C VAL A 43 25.52 -16.53 12.74
N TYR A 44 25.28 -16.89 11.48
CA TYR A 44 25.80 -18.13 10.91
C TYR A 44 27.33 -18.12 10.74
N ASP A 45 27.90 -16.99 10.31
CA ASP A 45 29.33 -16.89 9.98
C ASP A 45 30.24 -16.61 11.19
N ASP A 46 29.71 -16.02 12.27
CA ASP A 46 30.49 -15.53 13.41
C ASP A 46 29.89 -15.94 14.77
N HIS A 47 30.53 -16.91 15.42
CA HIS A 47 30.11 -17.43 16.73
C HIS A 47 30.09 -16.36 17.83
N ILE A 48 30.95 -15.34 17.78
CA ILE A 48 30.95 -14.26 18.79
C ILE A 48 29.68 -13.44 18.64
N VAL A 49 29.32 -13.11 17.40
CA VAL A 49 28.08 -12.38 17.10
C VAL A 49 26.85 -13.20 17.51
N ALA A 50 26.89 -14.52 17.32
CA ALA A 50 25.83 -15.41 17.78
C ALA A 50 25.67 -15.34 19.31
N GLU A 51 26.73 -15.57 20.07
CA GLU A 51 26.69 -15.55 21.55
C GLU A 51 26.25 -14.19 22.10
N GLU A 52 26.82 -13.09 21.61
CA GLU A 52 26.41 -11.73 22.02
C GLU A 52 24.92 -11.47 21.77
N LEU A 53 24.38 -12.02 20.67
CA LEU A 53 22.97 -11.91 20.35
C LEU A 53 22.11 -12.78 21.26
N ARG A 54 22.56 -14.00 21.60
CA ARG A 54 21.86 -14.87 22.56
C ARG A 54 21.70 -14.17 23.90
N GLU A 55 22.80 -13.66 24.48
CA GLU A 55 22.80 -12.95 25.76
C GLU A 55 21.85 -11.75 25.74
N PHE A 56 21.87 -10.96 24.65
CA PHE A 56 20.97 -9.82 24.50
C PHE A 56 19.50 -10.25 24.41
N MET A 57 19.18 -11.32 23.67
CA MET A 57 17.81 -11.80 23.48
C MET A 57 17.24 -12.41 24.76
N GLU A 58 18.04 -13.18 25.51
CA GLU A 58 17.67 -13.71 26.82
C GLU A 58 17.38 -12.56 27.79
N MET A 59 18.27 -11.56 27.87
CA MET A 59 18.04 -10.38 28.71
C MET A 59 16.76 -9.63 28.30
N ALA A 60 16.56 -9.37 27.01
CA ALA A 60 15.39 -8.66 26.50
C ALA A 60 14.09 -9.41 26.81
N TYR A 61 14.09 -10.73 26.66
CA TYR A 61 12.89 -11.53 26.84
C TYR A 61 12.62 -11.92 28.29
N GLU A 62 13.57 -12.56 28.96
CA GLU A 62 13.35 -13.11 30.30
C GLU A 62 13.16 -12.02 31.35
N LYS A 63 13.91 -10.91 31.24
CA LYS A 63 13.84 -9.80 32.20
C LYS A 63 12.75 -8.79 31.84
N TYR A 64 12.56 -8.50 30.55
CA TYR A 64 11.71 -7.39 30.10
C TYR A 64 10.52 -7.81 29.25
N ASN A 65 10.39 -9.09 28.87
CA ASN A 65 9.36 -9.61 27.98
C ASN A 65 9.28 -8.82 26.66
N ILE A 66 10.45 -8.53 26.09
CA ILE A 66 10.63 -7.91 24.79
C ILE A 66 11.07 -8.97 23.80
N TRP A 67 10.31 -9.10 22.72
CA TRP A 67 10.55 -10.05 21.65
C TRP A 67 11.47 -9.48 20.58
N CYS A 68 12.39 -10.29 20.07
CA CYS A 68 13.39 -9.88 19.09
C CYS A 68 13.04 -10.37 17.69
N ILE A 69 13.26 -9.49 16.72
CA ILE A 69 13.06 -9.73 15.29
C ILE A 69 14.39 -9.51 14.59
N ILE A 70 14.84 -10.51 13.82
CA ILE A 70 16.19 -10.53 13.26
C ILE A 70 16.11 -10.42 11.73
N PRO A 71 16.84 -9.49 11.09
CA PRO A 71 16.95 -9.42 9.64
C PRO A 71 17.56 -10.67 9.03
N ALA A 72 16.94 -11.17 7.96
CA ALA A 72 17.53 -12.21 7.11
C ALA A 72 18.79 -11.72 6.38
N TRP A 73 18.94 -10.40 6.22
CA TRP A 73 20.10 -9.78 5.59
C TRP A 73 20.24 -8.32 6.02
N SER A 74 21.40 -7.71 5.79
CA SER A 74 21.57 -6.26 5.88
C SER A 74 22.40 -5.72 4.72
N GLY A 75 21.97 -4.59 4.15
CA GLY A 75 22.64 -3.94 3.03
C GLY A 75 22.23 -4.48 1.67
N THR A 76 22.87 -3.96 0.62
CA THR A 76 22.53 -4.26 -0.78
C THR A 76 23.10 -5.61 -1.21
N ARG A 77 22.26 -6.42 -1.88
CA ARG A 77 22.63 -7.73 -2.42
C ARG A 77 23.06 -7.60 -3.89
N PRO A 78 24.28 -8.07 -4.23
CA PRO A 78 24.78 -7.98 -5.58
C PRO A 78 24.15 -9.03 -6.50
N THR A 79 23.71 -10.19 -6.03
CA THR A 79 23.02 -11.20 -6.87
C THR A 79 21.51 -11.05 -6.71
N LEU A 80 20.75 -11.12 -7.81
CA LEU A 80 19.28 -10.98 -7.77
C LEU A 80 18.59 -12.26 -7.31
N PHE A 81 17.43 -12.11 -6.68
CA PHE A 81 16.52 -13.22 -6.28
C PHE A 81 16.03 -14.11 -7.44
N ILE A 82 16.31 -13.73 -8.69
CA ILE A 82 16.00 -14.51 -9.89
C ILE A 82 16.96 -15.72 -10.00
N ASP A 83 18.18 -15.59 -9.48
CA ASP A 83 19.17 -16.65 -9.44
C ASP A 83 18.76 -17.74 -8.43
N LYS A 84 18.58 -18.97 -8.94
CA LYS A 84 18.11 -20.12 -8.16
C LYS A 84 19.16 -20.61 -7.16
N ASP A 85 20.44 -20.57 -7.54
CA ASP A 85 21.52 -21.05 -6.69
C ASP A 85 21.77 -20.07 -5.54
N PHE A 86 21.73 -18.77 -5.83
CA PHE A 86 21.72 -17.74 -4.80
C PHE A 86 20.56 -17.93 -3.82
N THR A 87 19.34 -18.08 -4.34
CA THR A 87 18.14 -18.25 -3.51
C THR A 87 18.26 -19.46 -2.59
N ARG A 88 18.71 -20.61 -3.12
CA ARG A 88 18.92 -21.82 -2.34
C ARG A 88 19.99 -21.65 -1.27
N ASN A 89 21.12 -21.05 -1.62
CA ASN A 89 22.21 -20.81 -0.66
C ASN A 89 21.78 -19.86 0.45
N HIS A 90 21.07 -18.78 0.11
CA HIS A 90 20.55 -17.84 1.10
C HIS A 90 19.55 -18.52 2.05
N ALA A 91 18.64 -19.33 1.52
CA ALA A 91 17.68 -20.09 2.34
C ALA A 91 18.39 -21.03 3.33
N ILE A 92 19.45 -21.72 2.90
CA ILE A 92 20.26 -22.59 3.77
C ILE A 92 20.95 -21.78 4.89
N VAL A 93 21.55 -20.64 4.56
CA VAL A 93 22.22 -19.76 5.54
C VAL A 93 21.22 -19.29 6.60
N VAL A 94 20.06 -18.77 6.16
CA VAL A 94 18.98 -18.32 7.07
C VAL A 94 18.51 -19.47 7.95
N ALA A 95 18.28 -20.66 7.38
CA ALA A 95 17.81 -21.83 8.12
C ALA A 95 18.83 -22.28 9.18
N LYS A 96 20.13 -22.30 8.84
CA LYS A 96 21.18 -22.64 9.82
C LYS A 96 21.30 -21.60 10.93
N ALA A 97 21.26 -20.31 10.61
CA ALA A 97 21.24 -19.26 11.63
C ALA A 97 20.01 -19.38 12.57
N VAL A 98 18.84 -19.70 12.02
CA VAL A 98 17.63 -19.94 12.83
C VAL A 98 17.82 -21.15 13.75
N ARG A 99 18.51 -22.21 13.30
CA ARG A 99 18.83 -23.37 14.14
C ARG A 99 19.69 -22.99 15.35
N GLU A 100 20.69 -22.12 15.15
CA GLU A 100 21.54 -21.65 16.25
C GLU A 100 20.73 -20.94 17.34
N LEU A 101 19.65 -20.24 16.97
CA LEU A 101 18.85 -19.42 17.90
C LEU A 101 17.49 -20.05 18.27
N MET A 102 17.20 -21.27 17.84
CA MET A 102 15.83 -21.82 17.86
C MET A 102 15.30 -22.08 19.27
N ASP A 103 16.18 -22.27 20.24
CA ASP A 103 15.86 -22.52 21.64
C ASP A 103 15.53 -21.23 22.42
N LEU A 104 15.90 -20.06 21.88
CA LEU A 104 15.61 -18.77 22.51
C LEU A 104 14.15 -18.39 22.37
N GLU A 105 13.37 -18.43 23.46
CA GLU A 105 11.96 -18.06 23.45
C GLU A 105 11.74 -16.66 22.87
N GLY A 106 12.59 -15.69 23.23
CA GLY A 106 12.55 -14.31 22.74
C GLY A 106 12.71 -14.11 21.23
N PHE A 107 13.11 -15.14 20.47
CA PHE A 107 13.15 -15.07 19.01
C PHE A 107 11.74 -15.16 18.41
N TYR A 108 11.23 -14.04 17.89
CA TYR A 108 9.84 -13.96 17.41
C TYR A 108 9.70 -14.13 15.90
N ALA A 109 10.49 -13.39 15.12
CA ALA A 109 10.34 -13.35 13.67
C ALA A 109 11.63 -13.10 12.91
N VAL A 110 11.68 -13.55 11.66
CA VAL A 110 12.67 -13.17 10.66
C VAL A 110 12.13 -12.01 9.84
N TYR A 111 12.87 -10.90 9.80
CA TYR A 111 12.62 -9.75 8.92
C TYR A 111 13.27 -10.02 7.56
N LEU A 112 12.47 -10.49 6.60
CA LEU A 112 12.94 -11.14 5.38
C LEU A 112 13.63 -10.17 4.41
N ASP A 113 13.07 -8.99 4.26
CA ASP A 113 13.56 -7.95 3.37
C ASP A 113 13.02 -6.59 3.79
N ASP A 114 13.78 -5.54 3.52
CA ASP A 114 13.38 -4.16 3.70
C ASP A 114 13.00 -3.58 2.34
N GLU A 115 11.74 -3.19 2.18
CA GLU A 115 11.22 -2.55 0.97
C GLU A 115 11.53 -3.36 -0.31
N PRO A 116 10.75 -4.41 -0.67
CA PRO A 116 10.99 -5.27 -1.83
C PRO A 116 11.71 -4.60 -3.00
N TYR A 117 12.83 -5.20 -3.41
CA TYR A 117 13.80 -4.72 -4.41
C TYR A 117 14.79 -3.65 -3.95
N ASN A 118 14.53 -2.89 -2.89
CA ASN A 118 15.43 -1.84 -2.42
C ASN A 118 16.75 -2.41 -1.83
N CYS A 119 16.68 -3.59 -1.22
CA CYS A 119 17.87 -4.33 -0.76
C CYS A 119 18.64 -5.05 -1.88
N TRP A 120 18.28 -4.83 -3.15
CA TRP A 120 18.87 -5.50 -4.30
C TRP A 120 19.38 -4.45 -5.28
N GLU A 121 20.47 -4.74 -5.99
CA GLU A 121 20.87 -3.90 -7.14
C GLU A 121 19.97 -4.19 -8.35
N PHE A 122 18.66 -4.04 -8.17
CA PHE A 122 17.64 -4.34 -9.15
C PHE A 122 17.49 -3.18 -10.15
N SER A 123 17.45 -3.51 -11.44
CA SER A 123 16.96 -2.62 -12.49
C SER A 123 16.50 -3.43 -13.68
N VAL A 124 15.57 -2.89 -14.47
CA VAL A 124 15.10 -3.52 -15.72
C VAL A 124 16.26 -3.82 -16.66
N GLU A 125 17.20 -2.88 -16.79
CA GLU A 125 18.40 -3.03 -17.62
C GLU A 125 19.29 -4.18 -17.15
N ARG A 126 19.41 -4.37 -15.84
CA ARG A 126 20.18 -5.47 -15.27
C ARG A 126 19.50 -6.80 -15.53
N VAL A 127 18.19 -6.89 -15.29
CA VAL A 127 17.42 -8.10 -15.59
C VAL A 127 17.56 -8.48 -17.06
N ARG A 128 17.51 -7.50 -17.98
CA ARG A 128 17.83 -7.75 -19.38
C ARG A 128 19.27 -8.27 -19.57
N ASN A 129 20.26 -7.62 -18.98
CA ASN A 129 21.66 -8.00 -19.24
C ASN A 129 22.00 -9.41 -18.76
N GLU A 130 21.43 -9.83 -17.63
CA GLU A 130 21.81 -11.06 -16.94
C GLU A 130 20.79 -12.20 -17.12
N TYR A 131 19.51 -11.90 -17.37
CA TYR A 131 18.43 -12.89 -17.31
C TYR A 131 17.46 -12.81 -18.50
N ASN A 132 17.77 -12.11 -19.60
CA ASN A 132 16.85 -12.00 -20.75
C ASN A 132 16.62 -13.34 -21.44
N ASP A 133 17.62 -14.21 -21.51
CA ASP A 133 17.46 -15.55 -22.11
C ASP A 133 16.52 -16.41 -21.27
N LEU A 134 16.63 -16.34 -19.93
CA LEU A 134 15.70 -16.99 -19.02
C LEU A 134 14.29 -16.40 -19.12
N PHE A 135 14.18 -15.07 -19.23
CA PHE A 135 12.90 -14.40 -19.42
C PHE A 135 12.23 -14.82 -20.74
N GLU A 136 12.99 -14.91 -21.83
CA GLU A 136 12.49 -15.38 -23.12
C GLU A 136 12.09 -16.86 -23.08
N GLU A 137 12.91 -17.71 -22.47
CA GLU A 137 12.61 -19.14 -22.29
C GLU A 137 11.30 -19.35 -21.53
N GLU A 138 11.11 -18.63 -20.41
CA GLU A 138 9.97 -18.84 -19.52
C GLU A 138 8.70 -18.10 -19.96
N THR A 139 8.80 -17.06 -20.77
CA THR A 139 7.63 -16.21 -21.13
C THR A 139 7.35 -16.11 -22.62
N GLY A 140 8.31 -16.45 -23.49
CA GLY A 140 8.23 -16.23 -24.94
C GLY A 140 8.39 -14.76 -25.35
N TYR A 141 8.69 -13.85 -24.43
CA TYR A 141 8.95 -12.43 -24.70
C TYR A 141 10.41 -12.09 -24.45
N ARG A 142 10.96 -11.19 -25.27
CA ARG A 142 12.34 -10.72 -25.12
C ARG A 142 12.40 -9.22 -24.90
N LEU A 143 13.23 -8.78 -23.97
CA LEU A 143 13.53 -7.38 -23.76
C LEU A 143 14.46 -6.86 -24.87
N PRO A 144 14.38 -5.57 -25.26
CA PRO A 144 15.23 -5.00 -26.32
C PRO A 144 16.73 -5.18 -26.01
N ASP A 145 17.47 -5.82 -26.93
CA ASP A 145 18.88 -6.20 -26.72
C ASP A 145 19.83 -5.01 -26.50
N ARG A 146 19.47 -3.80 -26.97
CA ARG A 146 20.32 -2.61 -26.86
C ARG A 146 19.56 -1.34 -26.47
N GLY A 147 20.26 -0.48 -25.74
CA GLY A 147 19.78 0.83 -25.28
C GLY A 147 18.87 0.74 -24.06
N LYS A 148 18.02 1.76 -23.86
CA LYS A 148 17.05 1.76 -22.75
C LYS A 148 15.93 0.76 -23.04
N VAL A 149 15.56 -0.05 -22.05
CA VAL A 149 14.41 -0.95 -22.19
C VAL A 149 13.11 -0.16 -22.15
N ARG A 150 13.03 0.81 -21.23
CA ARG A 150 11.83 1.65 -21.07
C ARG A 150 11.57 2.52 -22.30
N GLY A 151 10.29 2.57 -22.66
CA GLY A 151 9.82 3.27 -23.86
C GLY A 151 10.17 2.55 -25.18
N ARG A 152 10.81 1.38 -25.12
CA ARG A 152 11.14 0.55 -26.30
C ARG A 152 10.45 -0.81 -26.30
N TRP A 153 10.02 -1.32 -25.16
CA TRP A 153 9.11 -2.46 -25.09
C TRP A 153 7.67 -2.06 -25.41
N ASN A 154 6.87 -3.01 -25.87
CA ASN A 154 5.42 -2.82 -25.97
C ASN A 154 4.74 -3.11 -24.62
N TYR A 155 3.44 -2.82 -24.53
CA TYR A 155 2.66 -3.01 -23.29
C TYR A 155 2.65 -4.47 -22.82
N GLU A 156 2.43 -5.44 -23.71
CA GLU A 156 2.37 -6.85 -23.36
C GLU A 156 3.70 -7.35 -22.77
N THR A 157 4.82 -6.97 -23.37
CA THR A 157 6.16 -7.28 -22.85
C THR A 157 6.39 -6.65 -21.48
N ALA A 158 5.98 -5.39 -21.28
CA ALA A 158 6.14 -4.71 -19.99
C ALA A 158 5.32 -5.38 -18.88
N MET A 159 4.06 -5.73 -19.15
CA MET A 159 3.20 -6.43 -18.19
C MET A 159 3.67 -7.86 -17.91
N THR A 160 4.19 -8.55 -18.92
CA THR A 160 4.76 -9.89 -18.76
C THR A 160 6.05 -9.86 -17.92
N PHE A 161 6.95 -8.90 -18.20
CA PHE A 161 8.13 -8.66 -17.38
C PHE A 161 7.76 -8.41 -15.93
N TYR A 162 6.80 -7.51 -15.70
CA TYR A 162 6.30 -7.20 -14.36
C TYR A 162 5.85 -8.47 -13.61
N ARG A 163 4.97 -9.26 -14.23
CA ARG A 163 4.42 -10.49 -13.61
C ARG A 163 5.53 -11.48 -13.32
N TRP A 164 6.40 -11.72 -14.29
CA TRP A 164 7.52 -12.65 -14.17
C TRP A 164 8.47 -12.29 -13.02
N VAL A 165 8.94 -11.04 -12.96
CA VAL A 165 9.83 -10.59 -11.86
C VAL A 165 9.12 -10.71 -10.51
N SER A 166 7.85 -10.31 -10.44
CA SER A 166 7.06 -10.37 -9.21
C SER A 166 6.91 -11.81 -8.69
N GLU A 167 6.69 -12.78 -9.59
CA GLU A 167 6.59 -14.20 -9.27
C GLU A 167 7.92 -14.79 -8.80
N LYS A 168 9.04 -14.41 -9.43
CA LYS A 168 10.39 -14.80 -8.98
C LYS A 168 10.66 -14.35 -7.55
N TYR A 169 10.24 -13.13 -7.21
CA TYR A 169 10.42 -12.61 -5.85
C TYR A 169 9.57 -13.36 -4.81
N VAL A 170 8.30 -13.63 -5.12
CA VAL A 170 7.43 -14.45 -4.25
C VAL A 170 8.01 -15.86 -4.08
N SER A 171 8.54 -16.47 -5.14
CA SER A 171 9.20 -17.78 -5.08
C SER A 171 10.45 -17.75 -4.19
N TYR A 172 11.25 -16.69 -4.27
CA TYR A 172 12.39 -16.48 -3.40
C TYR A 172 11.98 -16.43 -1.92
N LEU A 173 10.98 -15.61 -1.57
CA LEU A 173 10.48 -15.52 -0.20
C LEU A 173 9.98 -16.86 0.31
N ARG A 174 9.18 -17.57 -0.49
CA ARG A 174 8.65 -18.89 -0.16
C ARG A 174 9.78 -19.88 0.14
N THR A 175 10.81 -19.91 -0.70
CA THR A 175 11.96 -20.80 -0.51
C THR A 175 12.67 -20.54 0.82
N VAL A 176 12.96 -19.26 1.14
CA VAL A 176 13.61 -18.92 2.41
C VAL A 176 12.73 -19.31 3.61
N ILE A 177 11.42 -19.01 3.54
CA ILE A 177 10.47 -19.29 4.62
C ILE A 177 10.32 -20.78 4.86
N GLU A 178 10.12 -21.57 3.81
CA GLU A 178 9.96 -23.01 3.93
C GLU A 178 11.19 -23.67 4.57
N GLU A 179 12.41 -23.24 4.21
CA GLU A 179 13.62 -23.82 4.75
C GLU A 179 13.79 -23.57 6.26
N TYR A 180 13.61 -22.33 6.76
CA TYR A 180 13.75 -22.11 8.20
C TYR A 180 12.54 -22.62 9.00
N LYS A 181 11.33 -22.64 8.41
CA LYS A 181 10.14 -23.18 9.10
C LYS A 181 10.20 -24.70 9.28
N LYS A 182 10.95 -25.44 8.45
CA LYS A 182 11.27 -26.87 8.69
C LYS A 182 12.06 -27.08 9.99
N ILE A 183 12.82 -26.08 10.41
CA ILE A 183 13.67 -26.13 11.61
C ILE A 183 12.88 -25.64 12.82
N CYS A 184 12.25 -24.46 12.72
CA CYS A 184 11.53 -23.83 13.83
C CYS A 184 10.21 -23.22 13.34
N PRO A 185 9.10 -24.00 13.32
CA PRO A 185 7.81 -23.55 12.78
C PRO A 185 7.18 -22.35 13.51
N ARG A 186 7.57 -22.11 14.77
CA ARG A 186 7.01 -21.02 15.60
C ARG A 186 7.47 -19.64 15.12
N ILE A 187 8.65 -19.54 14.50
CA ILE A 187 9.24 -18.27 14.06
C ILE A 187 8.42 -17.70 12.91
N LYS A 188 8.02 -16.43 13.05
CA LYS A 188 7.20 -15.73 12.05
C LYS A 188 8.07 -15.16 10.93
N SER A 189 7.47 -15.01 9.76
CA SER A 189 7.98 -14.20 8.65
C SER A 189 7.40 -12.80 8.70
N LEU A 190 8.25 -11.80 8.61
CA LEU A 190 7.86 -10.39 8.48
C LEU A 190 8.49 -9.81 7.22
N ILE A 191 7.72 -9.05 6.45
CA ILE A 191 8.23 -8.26 5.33
C ILE A 191 7.71 -6.82 5.38
N ASN A 192 8.55 -5.90 4.97
CA ASN A 192 8.24 -4.48 5.00
C ASN A 192 8.04 -3.90 3.60
N PHE A 193 6.88 -3.30 3.36
CA PHE A 193 6.60 -2.55 2.13
C PHE A 193 6.90 -1.05 2.29
N TYR A 194 7.13 -0.36 1.18
CA TYR A 194 6.96 1.10 1.10
C TYR A 194 6.03 1.43 -0.08
N LEU A 195 5.69 2.70 -0.26
CA LEU A 195 4.62 3.13 -1.18
C LEU A 195 4.78 2.61 -2.62
N PRO A 196 5.93 2.74 -3.32
CA PRO A 196 6.17 2.13 -4.62
C PRO A 196 6.06 0.61 -4.68
N ASN A 197 6.15 -0.12 -3.56
CA ASN A 197 5.86 -1.56 -3.55
C ASN A 197 4.37 -1.85 -3.39
N LEU A 198 3.66 -1.06 -2.56
CA LEU A 198 2.21 -1.23 -2.37
C LEU A 198 1.41 -0.86 -3.61
N LEU A 199 1.90 0.16 -4.34
CA LEU A 199 1.33 0.69 -5.57
C LEU A 199 2.37 0.51 -6.67
N PRO A 200 2.48 -0.72 -7.20
CA PRO A 200 3.64 -1.19 -7.91
C PRO A 200 3.77 -0.56 -9.29
N SER A 201 5.00 -0.57 -9.79
CA SER A 201 5.36 -0.05 -11.10
C SER A 201 6.30 -1.02 -11.80
N THR A 202 6.66 -0.77 -13.07
CA THR A 202 7.68 -1.58 -13.76
C THR A 202 9.06 -1.51 -13.11
N GLU A 203 9.29 -0.50 -12.25
CA GLU A 203 10.52 -0.28 -11.48
C GLU A 203 10.55 -0.97 -10.14
N ALA A 204 9.37 -1.23 -9.59
CA ALA A 204 9.17 -1.96 -8.37
C ALA A 204 8.07 -3.00 -8.63
N PRO A 205 8.34 -4.04 -9.43
CA PRO A 205 7.33 -4.97 -9.90
C PRO A 205 6.87 -5.94 -8.82
N VAL A 206 6.06 -5.46 -7.87
CA VAL A 206 5.72 -6.20 -6.65
C VAL A 206 4.36 -6.88 -6.75
N ASP A 207 4.33 -8.20 -6.53
CA ASP A 207 3.07 -8.91 -6.29
C ASP A 207 2.68 -8.80 -4.82
N VAL A 208 2.01 -7.70 -4.48
CA VAL A 208 1.60 -7.40 -3.09
C VAL A 208 0.81 -8.56 -2.50
N TYR A 209 -0.17 -9.08 -3.25
CA TYR A 209 -1.04 -10.16 -2.76
C TYR A 209 -0.27 -11.48 -2.60
N GLY A 210 0.57 -11.85 -3.58
CA GLY A 210 1.39 -13.06 -3.49
C GLY A 210 2.35 -13.04 -2.30
N ILE A 211 2.92 -11.86 -1.98
CA ILE A 211 3.74 -11.67 -0.78
C ILE A 211 2.89 -11.80 0.48
N ILE A 212 1.74 -11.12 0.55
CA ILE A 212 0.81 -11.20 1.69
C ILE A 212 0.41 -12.65 1.98
N GLU A 213 0.11 -13.45 0.97
CA GLU A 213 -0.22 -14.89 1.13
C GLU A 213 0.96 -15.69 1.70
N THR A 214 2.20 -15.29 1.37
CA THR A 214 3.42 -16.02 1.69
C THR A 214 3.94 -15.75 3.12
N VAL A 215 3.79 -14.54 3.66
CA VAL A 215 4.36 -14.15 4.97
C VAL A 215 3.36 -14.26 6.13
N ASP A 216 3.82 -14.26 7.38
CA ASP A 216 2.96 -14.27 8.57
C ASP A 216 2.53 -12.87 9.02
N ILE A 217 3.43 -11.89 8.85
CA ILE A 217 3.24 -10.50 9.27
C ILE A 217 3.59 -9.59 8.10
N VAL A 218 2.71 -8.63 7.84
CA VAL A 218 2.91 -7.60 6.83
C VAL A 218 3.25 -6.31 7.55
N SER A 219 4.34 -5.64 7.18
CA SER A 219 4.62 -4.29 7.64
C SER A 219 4.74 -3.31 6.49
N HIS A 220 4.68 -2.03 6.81
CA HIS A 220 4.98 -0.97 5.87
C HIS A 220 5.68 0.19 6.55
N ASP A 221 6.61 0.79 5.82
CA ASP A 221 7.33 1.99 6.17
C ASP A 221 6.83 3.20 5.40
N ILE A 222 6.56 4.26 6.15
CA ILE A 222 5.85 5.43 5.68
C ILE A 222 6.69 6.66 5.96
N TYR A 223 7.07 7.36 4.90
CA TYR A 223 7.84 8.60 4.96
C TYR A 223 7.00 9.81 4.52
N PRO A 224 6.04 10.32 5.33
CA PRO A 224 5.22 11.47 4.93
C PRO A 224 6.05 12.69 4.54
N GLY A 225 7.20 12.89 5.18
CA GLY A 225 8.10 14.01 4.88
C GLY A 225 8.97 13.82 3.64
N TRP A 226 9.18 12.60 3.13
CA TRP A 226 10.05 12.36 1.97
C TRP A 226 9.32 12.64 0.65
N HIS A 227 8.00 12.47 0.64
CA HIS A 227 7.17 12.66 -0.54
C HIS A 227 6.80 14.14 -0.82
N TYR A 228 7.71 15.08 -0.57
CA TYR A 228 7.57 16.56 -0.63
C TYR A 228 6.82 17.13 -1.86
N TYR A 229 6.63 16.35 -2.93
CA TYR A 229 5.89 16.74 -4.12
C TYR A 229 4.35 16.81 -3.97
N TYR A 230 3.78 16.47 -2.81
CA TYR A 230 2.33 16.32 -2.68
C TYR A 230 1.70 17.01 -1.46
N CYS A 231 1.76 18.34 -1.39
CA CYS A 231 1.42 19.15 -0.20
C CYS A 231 0.08 18.87 0.54
N ARG A 232 -0.91 18.15 -0.03
CA ARG A 232 -2.13 17.72 0.69
C ARG A 232 -2.23 16.21 0.93
N SER A 233 -1.54 15.37 0.16
CA SER A 233 -1.62 13.91 0.37
C SER A 233 -0.67 13.43 1.47
N LEU A 234 0.40 14.19 1.78
CA LEU A 234 1.38 13.81 2.80
C LEU A 234 0.75 13.49 4.15
N GLU A 235 -0.21 14.30 4.60
CA GLU A 235 -0.84 14.14 5.90
C GLU A 235 -1.70 12.88 6.02
N ASN A 236 -2.10 12.28 4.89
CA ASN A 236 -3.01 11.14 4.86
C ASN A 236 -2.32 9.83 4.45
N MET A 237 -1.00 9.85 4.19
CA MET A 237 -0.28 8.67 3.71
C MET A 237 -0.28 7.53 4.74
N VAL A 238 -0.21 7.86 6.04
CA VAL A 238 -0.25 6.86 7.11
C VAL A 238 -1.59 6.12 7.12
N ALA A 239 -2.68 6.87 7.08
CA ALA A 239 -4.03 6.33 7.02
C ALA A 239 -4.24 5.52 5.74
N PHE A 240 -3.85 6.07 4.59
CA PHE A 240 -4.00 5.43 3.28
C PHE A 240 -3.29 4.08 3.22
N GLN A 241 -1.97 4.03 3.47
CA GLN A 241 -1.20 2.79 3.31
C GLN A 241 -1.63 1.74 4.32
N THR A 242 -1.93 2.15 5.57
CA THR A 242 -2.37 1.23 6.62
C THR A 242 -3.73 0.63 6.26
N ARG A 243 -4.68 1.47 5.84
CA ARG A 243 -6.02 1.02 5.45
C ARG A 243 -5.99 0.15 4.19
N PHE A 244 -5.15 0.52 3.22
CA PHE A 244 -4.92 -0.27 2.02
C PHE A 244 -4.48 -1.68 2.37
N LEU A 245 -3.37 -1.84 3.10
CA LEU A 245 -2.86 -3.15 3.52
C LEU A 245 -3.85 -3.93 4.37
N ARG A 246 -4.48 -3.29 5.35
CA ARG A 246 -5.51 -3.93 6.19
C ARG A 246 -6.65 -4.51 5.35
N SER A 247 -7.08 -3.79 4.31
CA SER A 247 -8.15 -4.28 3.43
C SER A 247 -7.75 -5.51 2.61
N LEU A 248 -6.44 -5.76 2.46
CA LEU A 248 -5.93 -6.91 1.70
C LEU A 248 -5.69 -8.16 2.57
N THR A 249 -5.72 -8.05 3.91
CA THR A 249 -5.35 -9.17 4.77
C THR A 249 -5.91 -9.12 6.19
N ASP A 250 -6.26 -10.30 6.69
CA ASP A 250 -6.57 -10.54 8.10
C ASP A 250 -5.32 -10.84 8.94
N LYS A 251 -4.15 -10.97 8.30
CA LYS A 251 -2.87 -11.19 9.00
C LYS A 251 -2.46 -9.94 9.79
N PRO A 252 -1.55 -10.07 10.76
CA PRO A 252 -1.01 -8.93 11.48
C PRO A 252 -0.42 -7.86 10.53
N VAL A 253 -0.87 -6.60 10.66
CA VAL A 253 -0.34 -5.44 9.92
C VAL A 253 0.42 -4.53 10.87
N TRP A 254 1.69 -4.29 10.59
CA TRP A 254 2.59 -3.48 11.43
C TRP A 254 2.95 -2.19 10.71
N THR A 255 2.74 -1.05 11.36
CA THR A 255 3.04 0.26 10.77
C THR A 255 4.34 0.83 11.34
N ILE A 256 5.33 1.07 10.48
CA ILE A 256 6.58 1.73 10.83
C ILE A 256 6.41 3.23 10.57
N LEU A 257 6.67 4.03 11.60
CA LEU A 257 6.55 5.48 11.56
C LEU A 257 7.90 6.15 11.77
N GLN A 258 8.02 7.32 11.15
CA GLN A 258 9.26 8.09 11.08
C GLN A 258 9.21 9.19 12.14
N GLY A 259 9.55 8.86 13.38
CA GLY A 259 9.61 9.84 14.48
C GLY A 259 10.97 10.56 14.60
N HIS A 260 11.85 10.41 13.62
CA HIS A 260 13.20 10.98 13.57
C HIS A 260 13.35 11.94 12.38
N LYS A 261 14.47 12.67 12.31
CA LYS A 261 14.82 13.46 11.11
C LYS A 261 15.20 12.55 9.96
N ILE A 262 14.37 12.52 8.91
CA ILE A 262 14.54 11.66 7.75
C ILE A 262 15.51 12.27 6.72
N MET A 263 15.89 11.47 5.73
CA MET A 263 16.65 11.96 4.58
C MET A 263 15.93 13.15 3.93
N LEU A 264 16.70 14.10 3.42
CA LEU A 264 16.27 15.44 2.96
C LEU A 264 15.96 16.48 4.05
N GLY A 265 16.16 16.13 5.32
CA GLY A 265 16.18 17.10 6.43
C GLY A 265 14.81 17.40 7.05
N TYR A 266 13.74 16.75 6.59
CA TYR A 266 12.44 16.83 7.24
C TYR A 266 12.53 16.22 8.65
N ALA A 267 12.04 16.95 9.64
CA ALA A 267 11.86 16.43 11.00
C ALA A 267 10.38 16.59 11.39
N PRO A 268 9.71 15.52 11.85
CA PRO A 268 8.33 15.61 12.27
C PRO A 268 8.17 16.47 13.53
N THR A 269 7.05 17.19 13.62
CA THR A 269 6.65 17.84 14.88
C THR A 269 6.13 16.80 15.88
N LEU A 270 6.06 17.18 17.16
CA LEU A 270 5.57 16.29 18.21
C LEU A 270 4.09 15.93 18.00
N GLU A 271 3.30 16.86 17.45
CA GLU A 271 1.89 16.63 17.09
C GLU A 271 1.75 15.67 15.90
N GLN A 272 2.69 15.70 14.95
CA GLN A 272 2.69 14.77 13.83
C GLN A 272 3.00 13.34 14.28
N ILE A 273 3.94 13.16 15.21
CA ILE A 273 4.24 11.84 15.82
C ILE A 273 2.96 11.25 16.43
N ASP A 274 2.22 12.03 17.22
CA ASP A 274 0.94 11.57 17.78
C ASP A 274 -0.10 11.26 16.71
N ARG A 275 -0.28 12.17 15.74
CA ARG A 275 -1.32 12.06 14.72
C ARG A 275 -1.11 10.82 13.86
N TRP A 276 0.13 10.59 13.40
CA TRP A 276 0.46 9.44 12.57
C TRP A 276 0.23 8.12 13.31
N ALA A 277 0.58 8.03 14.60
CA ALA A 277 0.27 6.84 15.39
C ALA A 277 -1.24 6.60 15.51
N MET A 278 -2.03 7.66 15.74
CA MET A 278 -3.49 7.53 15.81
C MET A 278 -4.11 7.16 14.46
N ASP A 279 -3.60 7.68 13.35
CA ASP A 279 -4.04 7.32 12.00
C ASP A 279 -3.75 5.84 11.71
N ALA A 280 -2.57 5.35 12.08
CA ALA A 280 -2.21 3.93 11.94
C ALA A 280 -3.14 3.03 12.76
N VAL A 281 -3.38 3.35 14.03
CA VAL A 281 -4.30 2.58 14.89
C VAL A 281 -5.73 2.61 14.33
N SER A 282 -6.23 3.78 13.94
CA SER A 282 -7.60 3.94 13.45
C SER A 282 -7.83 3.24 12.10
N CYS A 283 -6.77 3.08 11.30
CA CYS A 283 -6.83 2.37 10.02
C CYS A 283 -6.54 0.86 10.13
N GLY A 284 -6.40 0.33 11.35
CA GLY A 284 -6.34 -1.11 11.61
C GLY A 284 -4.92 -1.68 11.72
N SER A 285 -3.93 -0.88 12.10
CA SER A 285 -2.61 -1.41 12.49
C SER A 285 -2.71 -2.25 13.76
N ASP A 286 -2.06 -3.41 13.78
CA ASP A 286 -1.96 -4.27 14.98
C ASP A 286 -0.79 -3.88 15.88
N CYS A 287 0.24 -3.28 15.29
CA CYS A 287 1.47 -2.92 15.97
C CYS A 287 2.03 -1.66 15.31
N VAL A 288 2.34 -0.63 16.10
CA VAL A 288 2.93 0.62 15.58
C VAL A 288 4.31 0.78 16.17
N GLY A 289 5.29 1.07 15.32
CA GLY A 289 6.66 1.20 15.75
C GLY A 289 7.42 2.29 15.06
N TRP A 290 8.64 2.49 15.53
CA TRP A 290 9.43 3.66 15.17
C TRP A 290 10.77 3.24 14.59
N TYR A 291 11.09 3.81 13.43
CA TYR A 291 12.48 3.89 13.03
C TYR A 291 13.13 5.07 13.76
N VAL A 292 14.31 4.87 14.34
CA VAL A 292 14.89 5.76 15.34
C VAL A 292 16.36 6.08 15.06
N ALA A 293 16.64 6.60 13.86
CA ALA A 293 17.98 7.06 13.52
C ALA A 293 17.93 8.41 12.81
N GLU A 294 18.42 9.45 13.45
CA GLU A 294 18.52 10.80 12.89
C GLU A 294 19.48 10.80 11.70
N HIS A 295 18.97 11.12 10.51
CA HIS A 295 19.74 11.23 9.28
C HIS A 295 20.12 12.70 9.03
N GLU A 296 21.41 13.02 9.10
CA GLU A 296 21.94 14.29 8.62
C GLU A 296 22.42 14.14 7.18
N TYR A 297 21.89 15.00 6.30
CA TYR A 297 22.14 14.93 4.87
C TYR A 297 22.34 16.33 4.29
N MET A 298 23.48 16.56 3.64
CA MET A 298 23.78 17.79 2.92
C MET A 298 23.08 17.77 1.56
N MET A 299 21.89 18.37 1.52
CA MET A 299 21.00 18.34 0.35
C MET A 299 21.64 18.78 -0.96
N GLY A 300 22.35 19.92 -0.96
CA GLY A 300 22.97 20.46 -2.17
C GLY A 300 24.09 19.58 -2.73
N ALA A 301 24.74 18.78 -1.88
CA ALA A 301 25.86 17.92 -2.27
C ALA A 301 25.44 16.45 -2.44
N ALA A 302 24.22 16.08 -2.04
CA ALA A 302 23.76 14.70 -1.95
C ALA A 302 24.66 13.80 -1.07
N ILE A 303 25.14 14.34 0.06
CA ILE A 303 26.09 13.64 0.96
C ILE A 303 25.45 13.36 2.31
N PRO A 304 25.41 12.09 2.79
CA PRO A 304 25.10 11.79 4.17
C PRO A 304 26.26 12.26 5.08
N VAL A 305 25.94 13.01 6.13
CA VAL A 305 26.93 13.59 7.05
C VAL A 305 27.14 12.70 8.26
N LYS A 306 26.04 12.34 8.93
CA LYS A 306 26.06 11.54 10.15
C LYS A 306 24.71 10.88 10.35
N THR A 307 24.73 9.68 10.94
CA THR A 307 23.52 9.05 11.46
C THR A 307 23.69 8.83 12.96
N THR A 308 22.78 9.36 13.77
CA THR A 308 22.82 9.23 15.23
C THR A 308 21.54 8.58 15.74
N TYR A 309 21.61 7.76 16.78
CA TYR A 309 20.41 7.20 17.41
C TYR A 309 19.52 8.33 17.94
N THR A 310 18.21 8.29 17.68
CA THR A 310 17.30 9.42 17.96
C THR A 310 17.29 9.85 19.42
N LYS A 311 17.42 8.90 20.35
CA LYS A 311 17.57 9.18 21.79
C LYS A 311 18.67 10.22 22.08
N TYR A 312 19.78 10.17 21.35
CA TYR A 312 20.92 11.06 21.52
C TYR A 312 20.91 12.26 20.57
N GLY A 313 20.28 12.13 19.40
CA GLY A 313 20.22 13.20 18.40
C GLY A 313 19.07 14.20 18.60
N CYS A 314 17.93 13.77 19.14
CA CYS A 314 16.81 14.64 19.54
C CYS A 314 15.96 13.96 20.60
N PHE A 315 16.24 14.30 21.85
CA PHE A 315 15.61 13.68 23.01
C PHE A 315 14.10 13.97 23.10
N GLU A 316 13.64 15.13 22.63
CA GLU A 316 12.23 15.51 22.63
C GLU A 316 11.39 14.59 21.73
N ARG A 317 11.88 14.31 20.50
CA ARG A 317 11.22 13.35 19.60
C ARG A 317 11.26 11.94 20.17
N TRP A 318 12.38 11.53 20.75
CA TRP A 318 12.50 10.24 21.44
C TRP A 318 11.44 10.05 22.53
N ARG A 319 11.37 10.99 23.48
CA ARG A 319 10.36 10.95 24.55
C ARG A 319 8.95 10.92 23.99
N LYS A 320 8.69 11.72 22.95
CA LYS A 320 7.38 11.75 22.32
C LYS A 320 6.99 10.40 21.73
N MET A 321 7.89 9.74 20.98
CA MET A 321 7.64 8.39 20.46
C MET A 321 7.30 7.39 21.58
N LEU A 322 8.01 7.44 22.71
CA LEU A 322 7.75 6.57 23.86
C LEU A 322 6.40 6.87 24.53
N GLU A 323 6.07 8.14 24.77
CA GLU A 323 4.78 8.56 25.31
C GLU A 323 3.62 8.12 24.40
N THR A 324 3.76 8.32 23.10
CA THR A 324 2.78 7.89 22.09
C THR A 324 2.64 6.36 22.08
N SER A 325 3.74 5.61 22.20
CA SER A 325 3.74 4.14 22.28
C SER A 325 2.98 3.63 23.51
N LYS A 326 3.21 4.25 24.66
CA LYS A 326 2.48 3.95 25.90
C LYS A 326 0.99 4.25 25.76
N LYS A 327 0.64 5.34 25.09
CA LYS A 327 -0.75 5.71 24.82
C LYS A 327 -1.44 4.67 23.94
N ILE A 328 -0.86 4.32 22.78
CA ILE A 328 -1.51 3.42 21.82
C ILE A 328 -1.63 1.99 22.34
N THR A 329 -0.66 1.51 23.12
CA THR A 329 -0.69 0.13 23.68
C THR A 329 -1.76 -0.05 24.74
N SER A 330 -2.33 1.04 25.26
CA SER A 330 -3.51 1.00 26.12
C SER A 330 -4.84 0.91 25.35
N MET A 331 -4.82 1.10 24.03
CA MET A 331 -6.01 1.09 23.18
C MET A 331 -6.37 -0.33 22.74
N GLU A 332 -7.67 -0.58 22.61
CA GLU A 332 -8.18 -1.79 21.96
C GLU A 332 -8.12 -1.66 20.43
N LYS A 333 -7.83 -2.77 19.76
CA LYS A 333 -7.93 -2.86 18.30
C LYS A 333 -9.36 -2.57 17.85
N LYS A 334 -9.49 -1.70 16.85
CA LYS A 334 -10.73 -1.48 16.13
C LYS A 334 -10.66 -2.17 14.77
N GLN A 335 -11.67 -2.99 14.49
CA GLN A 335 -11.93 -3.50 13.15
C GLN A 335 -13.26 -2.92 12.70
N ASP A 336 -13.18 -1.77 12.03
CA ASP A 336 -14.36 -1.14 11.47
C ASP A 336 -14.78 -1.90 10.20
N LYS A 337 -15.95 -2.52 10.26
CA LYS A 337 -16.61 -3.11 9.11
C LYS A 337 -17.28 -2.00 8.29
N THR A 338 -17.26 -2.13 6.97
CA THR A 338 -17.91 -1.20 6.06
C THR A 338 -18.49 -1.95 4.86
N GLU A 339 -19.61 -1.46 4.34
CA GLU A 339 -20.24 -1.95 3.11
C GLU A 339 -19.76 -1.14 1.88
N ILE A 340 -18.69 -0.35 2.03
CA ILE A 340 -18.19 0.56 1.01
C ILE A 340 -16.75 0.18 0.65
N ALA A 341 -16.50 -0.09 -0.62
CA ALA A 341 -15.17 -0.40 -1.14
C ALA A 341 -14.73 0.54 -2.26
N ILE A 342 -13.41 0.67 -2.42
CA ILE A 342 -12.77 1.18 -3.63
C ILE A 342 -12.17 -0.02 -4.37
N LEU A 343 -12.57 -0.23 -5.63
CA LEU A 343 -11.92 -1.21 -6.50
C LEU A 343 -10.61 -0.62 -7.06
N VAL A 344 -9.53 -1.37 -6.88
CA VAL A 344 -8.18 -1.03 -7.32
C VAL A 344 -7.73 -2.02 -8.38
N SER A 345 -7.55 -1.51 -9.59
CA SER A 345 -6.91 -2.24 -10.68
C SER A 345 -5.40 -2.01 -10.65
N TYR A 346 -4.63 -3.08 -10.49
CA TYR A 346 -3.17 -2.99 -10.55
C TYR A 346 -2.70 -2.71 -11.98
N ASP A 347 -3.41 -3.23 -12.99
CA ASP A 347 -3.09 -2.94 -14.39
C ASP A 347 -3.30 -1.43 -14.69
N SER A 348 -4.28 -0.80 -14.04
CA SER A 348 -4.48 0.67 -14.08
C SER A 348 -3.38 1.42 -13.34
N VAL A 349 -3.02 1.00 -12.12
CA VAL A 349 -1.95 1.63 -11.32
C VAL A 349 -0.62 1.61 -12.06
N ILE A 350 -0.23 0.47 -12.63
CA ILE A 350 1.03 0.29 -13.36
C ILE A 350 1.05 1.18 -14.61
N THR A 351 -0.09 1.34 -15.29
CA THR A 351 -0.17 2.06 -16.58
C THR A 351 -0.36 3.57 -16.42
N TYR A 352 -1.17 3.99 -15.44
CA TYR A 352 -1.67 5.36 -15.31
C TYR A 352 -1.30 6.05 -13.99
N ASP A 353 -0.45 5.42 -13.18
CA ASP A 353 0.00 5.92 -11.87
C ASP A 353 -1.09 5.85 -10.77
N TYR A 354 -0.67 5.80 -9.52
CA TYR A 354 -1.52 5.55 -8.35
C TYR A 354 -2.11 6.81 -7.72
N ARG A 355 -1.63 8.00 -8.09
CA ARG A 355 -2.09 9.26 -7.49
C ARG A 355 -3.62 9.45 -7.49
N PRO A 356 -4.35 9.10 -8.57
CA PRO A 356 -5.81 9.15 -8.57
C PRO A 356 -6.48 8.35 -7.46
N LEU A 357 -5.92 7.19 -7.10
CA LEU A 357 -6.42 6.35 -6.01
C LEU A 357 -6.28 7.05 -4.65
N ILE A 358 -5.17 7.75 -4.42
CA ILE A 358 -4.96 8.54 -3.20
C ILE A 358 -5.99 9.67 -3.11
N TYR A 359 -6.33 10.33 -4.22
CA TYR A 359 -7.36 11.37 -4.22
C TYR A 359 -8.74 10.79 -3.89
N ALA A 360 -9.08 9.62 -4.43
CA ALA A 360 -10.33 8.93 -4.07
C ALA A 360 -10.38 8.63 -2.57
N PHE A 361 -9.29 8.10 -2.00
CA PHE A 361 -9.19 7.86 -0.56
C PHE A 361 -9.34 9.14 0.26
N VAL A 362 -8.64 10.22 -0.09
CA VAL A 362 -8.74 11.50 0.64
C VAL A 362 -10.17 12.04 0.58
N THR A 363 -10.80 12.05 -0.58
CA THR A 363 -12.19 12.52 -0.71
C THR A 363 -13.17 11.69 0.11
N LEU A 364 -13.07 10.36 0.07
CA LEU A 364 -14.02 9.46 0.76
C LEU A 364 -13.72 9.35 2.26
N TYR A 365 -12.49 9.00 2.62
CA TYR A 365 -12.12 8.77 4.01
C TYR A 365 -11.92 10.06 4.78
N LYS A 366 -11.04 10.94 4.30
CA LYS A 366 -10.64 12.12 5.08
C LYS A 366 -11.69 13.22 5.07
N ASP A 367 -12.15 13.59 3.88
CA ASP A 367 -13.03 14.75 3.73
C ASP A 367 -14.50 14.38 3.97
N ALA A 368 -14.93 13.20 3.52
CA ALA A 368 -16.28 12.73 3.78
C ALA A 368 -16.45 11.99 5.12
N GLY A 369 -15.37 11.49 5.74
CA GLY A 369 -15.47 10.72 6.98
C GLY A 369 -16.13 9.35 6.76
N ILE A 370 -16.00 8.78 5.56
CA ILE A 370 -16.56 7.49 5.18
C ILE A 370 -15.49 6.43 5.37
N ILE A 371 -15.78 5.40 6.16
CA ILE A 371 -14.91 4.23 6.29
C ILE A 371 -15.04 3.41 5.01
N ILE A 372 -13.91 3.12 4.36
CA ILE A 372 -13.86 2.43 3.06
C ILE A 372 -12.89 1.26 3.13
N ASP A 373 -13.20 0.14 2.49
CA ASP A 373 -12.22 -0.92 2.21
C ASP A 373 -11.58 -0.72 0.82
N PHE A 374 -10.43 -1.33 0.60
CA PHE A 374 -9.86 -1.52 -0.73
C PHE A 374 -10.01 -2.97 -1.17
N ILE A 375 -10.54 -3.19 -2.36
CA ILE A 375 -10.58 -4.50 -3.02
C ILE A 375 -9.75 -4.45 -4.30
N THR A 376 -9.09 -5.56 -4.64
CA THR A 376 -8.25 -5.66 -5.84
C THR A 376 -8.76 -6.75 -6.76
N GLU A 377 -8.35 -6.73 -8.02
CA GLU A 377 -8.66 -7.77 -9.00
C GLU A 377 -8.29 -9.17 -8.47
N LYS A 378 -7.13 -9.31 -7.81
CA LYS A 378 -6.70 -10.58 -7.20
C LYS A 378 -7.59 -11.05 -6.06
N HIS A 379 -8.20 -10.13 -5.29
CA HIS A 379 -9.16 -10.53 -4.27
C HIS A 379 -10.39 -11.18 -4.89
N LEU A 380 -10.89 -10.58 -5.98
CA LEU A 380 -12.06 -11.06 -6.70
C LEU A 380 -11.77 -12.38 -7.43
N GLU A 381 -10.54 -12.60 -7.90
CA GLU A 381 -10.10 -13.90 -8.44
C GLU A 381 -10.15 -15.02 -7.38
N LYS A 382 -9.82 -14.71 -6.12
CA LYS A 382 -9.67 -15.69 -5.04
C LYS A 382 -10.95 -15.92 -4.24
N LYS A 383 -11.79 -14.90 -4.10
CA LYS A 383 -13.02 -14.89 -3.31
C LYS A 383 -14.16 -14.40 -4.19
N THR A 384 -14.87 -15.34 -4.83
CA THR A 384 -15.92 -15.02 -5.80
C THR A 384 -17.15 -14.36 -5.17
N ASP A 385 -17.36 -14.58 -3.87
CA ASP A 385 -18.43 -14.02 -3.03
C ASP A 385 -18.04 -12.69 -2.35
N LEU A 386 -16.81 -12.18 -2.57
CA LEU A 386 -16.32 -10.99 -1.86
C LEU A 386 -17.22 -9.77 -2.05
N LEU A 387 -17.79 -9.61 -3.26
CA LEU A 387 -18.64 -8.48 -3.61
C LEU A 387 -19.94 -8.43 -2.80
N GLU A 388 -20.40 -9.57 -2.26
CA GLU A 388 -21.62 -9.65 -1.43
C GLU A 388 -21.47 -8.89 -0.10
N ASN A 389 -20.24 -8.62 0.34
CA ASN A 389 -19.97 -7.87 1.57
C ASN A 389 -20.13 -6.35 1.39
N TYR A 390 -20.31 -5.88 0.15
CA TYR A 390 -20.32 -4.48 -0.19
C TYR A 390 -21.65 -4.09 -0.80
N ARG A 391 -22.14 -2.91 -0.43
CA ARG A 391 -23.28 -2.25 -1.07
C ARG A 391 -22.83 -1.21 -2.08
N PHE A 392 -21.69 -0.56 -1.83
CA PHE A 392 -21.14 0.47 -2.71
C PHE A 392 -19.73 0.13 -3.14
N ILE A 393 -19.48 0.19 -4.44
CA ILE A 393 -18.14 0.08 -5.01
C ILE A 393 -17.83 1.37 -5.78
N PHE A 394 -16.80 2.06 -5.34
CA PHE A 394 -16.23 3.21 -6.05
C PHE A 394 -15.08 2.75 -6.94
N LEU A 395 -15.05 3.21 -8.18
CA LEU A 395 -13.88 3.06 -9.02
C LEU A 395 -12.90 4.21 -8.72
N GLY A 396 -11.70 3.86 -8.25
CA GLY A 396 -10.66 4.79 -7.84
C GLY A 396 -9.79 5.29 -8.99
N TYR A 397 -10.38 5.56 -10.16
CA TYR A 397 -9.72 5.69 -11.46
C TYR A 397 -9.13 4.36 -11.96
N THR A 398 -9.98 3.55 -12.58
CA THR A 398 -9.73 2.20 -13.12
C THR A 398 -9.94 2.17 -14.64
N PRO A 399 -9.05 2.76 -15.46
CA PRO A 399 -9.19 2.72 -16.92
C PRO A 399 -9.01 1.34 -17.55
N ILE A 400 -8.24 0.47 -16.92
CA ILE A 400 -7.97 -0.90 -17.37
C ILE A 400 -8.56 -1.86 -16.34
N LEU A 401 -9.40 -2.79 -16.77
CA LEU A 401 -9.90 -3.87 -15.90
C LEU A 401 -9.88 -5.18 -16.66
N ARG A 402 -9.48 -6.27 -16.00
CA ARG A 402 -9.48 -7.59 -16.63
C ARG A 402 -10.87 -8.00 -17.10
N ARG A 403 -10.95 -8.50 -18.34
CA ARG A 403 -12.22 -8.80 -19.01
C ARG A 403 -13.11 -9.78 -18.24
N TYR A 404 -12.53 -10.77 -17.56
CA TYR A 404 -13.31 -11.76 -16.82
C TYR A 404 -14.02 -11.16 -15.58
N LEU A 405 -13.60 -9.98 -15.09
CA LEU A 405 -14.26 -9.30 -13.97
C LEU A 405 -15.48 -8.48 -14.40
N LEU A 406 -15.68 -8.25 -15.70
CA LEU A 406 -16.80 -7.44 -16.18
C LEU A 406 -18.15 -8.05 -15.79
N SER A 407 -18.29 -9.38 -15.92
CA SER A 407 -19.52 -10.09 -15.50
C SER A 407 -19.73 -10.04 -13.98
N SER A 408 -18.65 -10.05 -13.19
CA SER A 408 -18.77 -9.91 -11.74
C SER A 408 -19.31 -8.54 -11.34
N LEU A 409 -18.90 -7.47 -12.05
CA LEU A 409 -19.45 -6.13 -11.83
C LEU A 409 -20.89 -6.00 -12.32
N GLU A 410 -21.25 -6.64 -13.44
CA GLU A 410 -22.64 -6.69 -13.92
C GLU A 410 -23.54 -7.37 -12.88
N ASN A 411 -23.16 -8.57 -12.43
CA ASN A 411 -23.91 -9.34 -11.43
C ASN A 411 -24.04 -8.57 -10.11
N PHE A 412 -22.96 -7.95 -9.63
CA PHE A 412 -22.99 -7.11 -8.42
C PHE A 412 -24.07 -6.04 -8.51
N VAL A 413 -24.17 -5.33 -9.64
CA VAL A 413 -25.21 -4.30 -9.82
C VAL A 413 -26.58 -4.95 -9.96
N GLU A 414 -26.72 -6.03 -10.74
CA GLU A 414 -28.01 -6.72 -10.91
C GLU A 414 -28.60 -7.22 -9.58
N GLU A 415 -27.76 -7.67 -8.66
CA GLU A 415 -28.14 -8.22 -7.36
C GLU A 415 -28.49 -7.16 -6.31
N GLY A 416 -28.20 -5.87 -6.56
CA GLY A 416 -28.53 -4.77 -5.62
C GLY A 416 -27.39 -3.81 -5.34
N GLY A 417 -26.18 -4.10 -5.82
CA GLY A 417 -25.00 -3.28 -5.62
C GLY A 417 -25.06 -1.94 -6.35
N ILE A 418 -24.32 -0.97 -5.82
CA ILE A 418 -24.18 0.37 -6.38
C ILE A 418 -22.75 0.57 -6.86
N LEU A 419 -22.56 0.68 -8.18
CA LEU A 419 -21.26 0.96 -8.78
C LEU A 419 -21.15 2.45 -9.11
N ILE A 420 -20.15 3.14 -8.55
CA ILE A 420 -19.85 4.55 -8.85
C ILE A 420 -18.58 4.63 -9.69
N ALA A 421 -18.74 5.06 -10.94
CA ALA A 421 -17.68 5.23 -11.92
C ALA A 421 -17.53 6.71 -12.33
N CYS A 422 -16.34 7.09 -12.76
CA CYS A 422 -16.00 8.42 -13.24
C CYS A 422 -15.36 8.37 -14.63
N CYS A 423 -15.06 9.55 -15.20
CA CYS A 423 -14.56 9.58 -16.58
C CYS A 423 -13.25 8.78 -16.73
N ASN A 424 -13.15 8.08 -17.86
CA ASN A 424 -12.13 7.08 -18.20
C ASN A 424 -12.16 5.75 -17.45
N ASP A 425 -13.04 5.53 -16.48
CA ASP A 425 -13.18 4.19 -15.91
C ASP A 425 -13.68 3.19 -16.96
N LEU A 426 -13.16 1.96 -16.88
CA LEU A 426 -13.55 0.82 -17.71
C LEU A 426 -13.39 1.10 -19.21
N ARG A 427 -12.27 1.74 -19.59
CA ARG A 427 -11.97 2.11 -20.98
C ARG A 427 -11.38 0.95 -21.78
N PHE A 428 -10.53 0.15 -21.15
CA PHE A 428 -9.80 -0.92 -21.81
C PHE A 428 -9.81 -2.22 -20.98
N ASP A 429 -9.63 -3.35 -21.65
CA ASP A 429 -9.27 -4.61 -20.97
C ASP A 429 -7.75 -4.75 -20.78
N GLU A 430 -7.32 -5.84 -20.15
CA GLU A 430 -5.92 -6.14 -19.86
C GLU A 430 -5.04 -6.34 -21.11
N LYS A 431 -5.62 -6.32 -22.31
CA LYS A 431 -4.94 -6.35 -23.61
C LYS A 431 -5.08 -5.03 -24.37
N LEU A 432 -5.46 -3.97 -23.67
CA LEU A 432 -5.75 -2.64 -24.22
C LEU A 432 -6.85 -2.63 -25.30
N LYS A 433 -7.74 -3.63 -25.32
CA LYS A 433 -8.89 -3.62 -26.24
C LYS A 433 -9.97 -2.71 -25.68
N ASP A 434 -10.54 -1.89 -26.55
CA ASP A 434 -11.58 -0.92 -26.19
C ASP A 434 -12.84 -1.61 -25.62
N LEU A 435 -13.25 -1.19 -24.42
CA LEU A 435 -14.47 -1.63 -23.75
C LEU A 435 -15.67 -0.72 -24.03
N ASN A 436 -15.55 0.30 -24.88
CA ASN A 436 -16.58 1.31 -25.11
C ASN A 436 -17.94 0.73 -25.54
N LYS A 437 -17.97 -0.36 -26.32
CA LYS A 437 -19.24 -1.03 -26.68
C LYS A 437 -19.93 -1.60 -25.45
N TRP A 438 -19.17 -2.29 -24.60
CA TRP A 438 -19.66 -2.85 -23.34
C TRP A 438 -20.06 -1.73 -22.38
N ARG A 439 -19.19 -0.74 -22.16
CA ARG A 439 -19.41 0.41 -21.28
C ARG A 439 -20.65 1.20 -21.66
N LYS A 440 -20.85 1.51 -22.95
CA LYS A 440 -22.06 2.20 -23.43
C LYS A 440 -23.33 1.40 -23.17
N LYS A 441 -23.29 0.09 -23.45
CA LYS A 441 -24.40 -0.82 -23.16
C LYS A 441 -24.67 -0.90 -21.66
N PHE A 442 -23.66 -0.88 -20.80
CA PHE A 442 -23.79 -0.99 -19.35
C PHE A 442 -24.23 0.33 -18.70
N LEU A 443 -23.80 1.48 -19.24
CA LEU A 443 -24.17 2.80 -18.74
C LEU A 443 -25.46 3.38 -19.33
N GLY A 444 -25.97 2.84 -20.45
CA GLY A 444 -27.12 3.39 -21.17
C GLY A 444 -26.79 4.67 -21.96
N ILE A 445 -25.54 4.80 -22.42
CA ILE A 445 -25.02 5.97 -23.14
C ILE A 445 -24.90 5.65 -24.64
N THR A 446 -25.46 6.48 -25.52
CA THR A 446 -25.26 6.33 -26.98
C THR A 446 -24.00 7.06 -27.46
N LYS A 447 -23.82 8.28 -26.98
CA LYS A 447 -22.75 9.17 -27.41
C LYS A 447 -22.11 9.85 -26.21
N GLU A 448 -20.80 9.97 -26.28
CA GLU A 448 -19.98 10.69 -25.32
C GLU A 448 -19.07 11.65 -26.09
N LYS A 449 -18.96 12.90 -25.62
CA LYS A 449 -18.12 13.93 -26.21
C LYS A 449 -17.27 14.57 -25.13
N VAL A 450 -15.96 14.61 -25.35
CA VAL A 450 -15.03 15.31 -24.45
C VAL A 450 -15.15 16.82 -24.63
N ILE A 451 -15.19 17.53 -23.51
CA ILE A 451 -15.17 18.99 -23.39
C ILE A 451 -13.91 19.35 -22.61
N TRP A 452 -13.07 20.21 -23.19
CA TRP A 452 -11.84 20.68 -22.56
C TRP A 452 -11.98 22.03 -21.86
N LYS A 453 -12.95 22.85 -22.30
CA LYS A 453 -13.25 24.14 -21.67
C LYS A 453 -13.73 23.92 -20.24
N GLU A 454 -13.35 24.83 -19.35
CA GLU A 454 -13.91 24.87 -18.00
C GLU A 454 -15.43 25.00 -18.02
N ASP A 455 -16.08 24.17 -17.22
CA ASP A 455 -17.52 24.17 -17.03
C ASP A 455 -17.86 23.60 -15.64
N SER A 456 -19.05 23.93 -15.17
CA SER A 456 -19.63 23.39 -13.93
C SER A 456 -20.80 22.49 -14.24
N ILE A 457 -21.06 21.53 -13.35
CA ILE A 457 -22.21 20.64 -13.43
C ILE A 457 -23.34 21.28 -12.65
N ARG A 458 -24.46 21.56 -13.32
CA ARG A 458 -25.70 21.91 -12.64
C ARG A 458 -26.45 20.63 -12.28
N LEU A 459 -26.77 20.45 -11.02
CA LEU A 459 -27.50 19.28 -10.54
C LEU A 459 -29.00 19.47 -10.64
N THR A 460 -29.68 18.34 -10.77
CA THR A 460 -31.16 18.28 -10.71
C THR A 460 -31.64 18.31 -9.26
N ASP A 461 -32.90 18.66 -9.04
CA ASP A 461 -33.51 18.76 -7.70
C ASP A 461 -33.58 17.42 -6.95
N LYS A 462 -33.29 16.32 -7.64
CA LYS A 462 -33.25 14.96 -7.07
C LYS A 462 -32.02 14.73 -6.20
N VAL A 463 -30.98 15.54 -6.36
CA VAL A 463 -29.78 15.49 -5.54
C VAL A 463 -29.89 16.57 -4.47
N SER A 464 -30.26 16.18 -3.25
CA SER A 464 -30.43 17.11 -2.13
C SER A 464 -29.10 17.44 -1.42
N GLY A 465 -29.03 18.60 -0.77
CA GLY A 465 -27.96 18.94 0.19
C GLY A 465 -26.74 19.70 -0.34
N LEU A 466 -26.87 20.41 -1.47
CA LEU A 466 -25.77 21.17 -2.08
C LEU A 466 -26.03 22.67 -2.13
N ASP A 467 -24.96 23.45 -1.95
CA ASP A 467 -25.04 24.92 -2.04
C ASP A 467 -25.13 25.29 -3.54
N ASN A 468 -26.16 26.03 -3.94
CA ASN A 468 -26.39 26.53 -5.30
C ASN A 468 -26.57 25.46 -6.42
N ASN A 469 -26.84 24.20 -6.09
CA ASN A 469 -27.05 23.09 -7.05
C ASN A 469 -25.99 23.02 -8.17
N SER A 470 -24.75 23.42 -7.88
CA SER A 470 -23.66 23.46 -8.87
C SER A 470 -22.35 22.93 -8.30
N ILE A 471 -21.61 22.17 -9.09
CA ILE A 471 -20.34 21.56 -8.71
C ILE A 471 -19.29 21.84 -9.79
N LYS A 472 -18.11 22.34 -9.43
CA LYS A 472 -17.02 22.52 -10.39
C LYS A 472 -16.42 21.19 -10.81
N ALA A 473 -16.29 21.01 -12.12
CA ALA A 473 -15.60 19.87 -12.73
C ALA A 473 -14.13 20.20 -13.00
N PHE A 474 -13.28 19.18 -13.04
CA PHE A 474 -11.84 19.36 -13.23
C PHE A 474 -11.29 18.54 -14.40
N TRP A 475 -10.46 19.21 -15.21
CA TRP A 475 -9.71 18.66 -16.35
C TRP A 475 -10.61 18.02 -17.43
N GLU A 476 -10.74 16.70 -17.47
CA GLU A 476 -11.55 16.00 -18.47
C GLU A 476 -13.03 16.03 -18.12
N ARG A 477 -13.86 16.45 -19.08
CA ARG A 477 -15.32 16.57 -18.95
C ARG A 477 -15.98 15.85 -20.11
N HIS A 478 -16.92 14.97 -19.82
CA HIS A 478 -17.56 14.08 -20.78
C HIS A 478 -19.05 14.40 -20.80
N ALA A 479 -19.51 14.95 -21.92
CA ALA A 479 -20.92 15.22 -22.17
C ALA A 479 -21.58 14.01 -22.81
N MET A 480 -22.69 13.57 -22.23
CA MET A 480 -23.34 12.31 -22.56
C MET A 480 -24.71 12.54 -23.19
N THR A 481 -25.01 11.71 -24.18
CA THR A 481 -26.37 11.50 -24.68
C THR A 481 -26.84 10.14 -24.21
N VAL A 482 -27.94 10.12 -23.47
CA VAL A 482 -28.59 8.92 -22.96
C VAL A 482 -29.70 8.50 -23.93
N SER A 483 -29.92 7.20 -24.12
CA SER A 483 -31.00 6.68 -24.99
C SER A 483 -32.08 5.92 -24.26
N GLU A 484 -31.84 5.53 -23.01
CA GLU A 484 -32.72 4.62 -22.29
C GLU A 484 -33.57 5.35 -21.27
N THR A 485 -34.84 4.99 -21.20
CA THR A 485 -35.79 5.53 -20.21
C THR A 485 -35.41 5.14 -18.78
N SER A 486 -34.64 4.06 -18.59
CA SER A 486 -34.09 3.62 -17.31
C SER A 486 -32.86 4.40 -16.85
N THR A 487 -32.34 5.31 -17.68
CA THR A 487 -31.20 6.17 -17.34
C THR A 487 -31.71 7.55 -16.95
N GLU A 488 -31.46 7.90 -15.70
CA GLU A 488 -31.79 9.19 -15.10
C GLU A 488 -30.58 10.15 -15.18
N VAL A 489 -30.85 11.42 -15.50
CA VAL A 489 -29.83 12.47 -15.51
C VAL A 489 -29.84 13.15 -14.13
N LEU A 490 -28.73 13.04 -13.40
CA LEU A 490 -28.55 13.65 -12.09
C LEU A 490 -27.94 15.06 -12.16
N GLY A 491 -27.21 15.35 -13.24
CA GLY A 491 -26.65 16.67 -13.51
C GLY A 491 -26.30 16.89 -14.97
N THR A 492 -26.25 18.15 -15.38
CA THR A 492 -26.05 18.59 -16.76
C THR A 492 -24.91 19.61 -16.87
N TRP A 493 -24.22 19.59 -18.01
CA TRP A 493 -23.30 20.66 -18.42
C TRP A 493 -24.07 21.91 -18.85
N SER A 494 -23.36 23.03 -19.03
CA SER A 494 -23.94 24.30 -19.50
C SER A 494 -24.62 24.20 -20.88
N ASN A 495 -24.21 23.24 -21.70
CA ASN A 495 -24.81 22.95 -23.01
C ASN A 495 -26.07 22.07 -22.95
N GLY A 496 -26.55 21.72 -21.75
CA GLY A 496 -27.74 20.89 -21.53
C GLY A 496 -27.54 19.38 -21.67
N LEU A 497 -26.36 18.90 -22.09
CA LEU A 497 -26.05 17.47 -22.13
C LEU A 497 -25.78 16.91 -20.74
N ALA A 498 -26.03 15.61 -20.57
CA ALA A 498 -25.85 14.94 -19.29
C ALA A 498 -24.37 14.93 -18.87
N ALA A 499 -24.12 15.23 -17.61
CA ALA A 499 -22.82 15.25 -16.95
C ALA A 499 -22.70 14.16 -15.89
N ILE A 500 -23.80 13.84 -15.21
CA ILE A 500 -23.90 12.75 -14.24
C ILE A 500 -25.17 12.00 -14.54
N ILE A 501 -25.09 10.67 -14.61
CA ILE A 501 -26.22 9.80 -14.85
C ILE A 501 -26.29 8.71 -13.78
N SER A 502 -27.51 8.25 -13.48
CA SER A 502 -27.77 7.01 -12.76
C SER A 502 -28.60 6.09 -13.65
N ARG A 503 -28.28 4.80 -13.67
CA ARG A 503 -29.07 3.80 -14.38
C ARG A 503 -29.35 2.63 -13.46
N LYS A 504 -30.62 2.26 -13.36
CA LYS A 504 -31.04 1.05 -12.65
C LYS A 504 -30.84 -0.18 -13.52
N ILE A 505 -30.26 -1.23 -12.95
CA ILE A 505 -30.05 -2.54 -13.58
C ILE A 505 -30.36 -3.59 -12.52
N GLY A 506 -31.36 -4.44 -12.76
CA GLY A 506 -31.87 -5.36 -11.75
C GLY A 506 -32.32 -4.61 -10.49
N ASN A 507 -31.82 -5.02 -9.33
CA ASN A 507 -32.11 -4.41 -8.04
C ASN A 507 -31.15 -3.28 -7.67
N GLY A 508 -30.04 -3.11 -8.38
CA GLY A 508 -29.04 -2.09 -8.07
C GLY A 508 -28.99 -0.96 -9.09
N GLN A 509 -27.88 -0.23 -9.06
CA GLN A 509 -27.68 0.91 -9.96
C GLN A 509 -26.21 1.20 -10.27
N ILE A 510 -25.99 1.80 -11.42
CA ILE A 510 -24.71 2.37 -11.81
C ILE A 510 -24.81 3.88 -11.89
N ILE A 511 -23.88 4.57 -11.23
CA ILE A 511 -23.74 6.02 -11.28
C ILE A 511 -22.46 6.33 -12.05
N TYR A 512 -22.58 7.12 -13.11
CA TYR A 512 -21.43 7.54 -13.91
C TYR A 512 -21.29 9.05 -13.93
N ILE A 513 -20.12 9.51 -13.52
CA ILE A 513 -19.74 10.91 -13.39
C ILE A 513 -18.82 11.26 -14.56
N GLY A 514 -19.28 12.13 -15.45
CA GLY A 514 -18.55 12.55 -16.65
C GLY A 514 -17.34 13.46 -16.37
N THR A 515 -16.73 13.43 -15.19
CA THR A 515 -15.51 14.17 -14.87
C THR A 515 -14.73 13.45 -13.76
N ARG A 516 -13.66 14.05 -13.23
CA ARG A 516 -12.80 13.48 -12.18
C ARG A 516 -13.14 14.11 -10.81
N PRO A 517 -14.13 13.57 -10.06
CA PRO A 517 -14.64 14.22 -8.85
C PRO A 517 -13.60 14.31 -7.73
N TYR A 518 -12.82 13.24 -7.52
CA TYR A 518 -11.82 13.18 -6.47
C TYR A 518 -10.66 14.16 -6.73
N LEU A 519 -10.23 14.24 -8.00
CA LEU A 519 -9.19 15.17 -8.41
C LEU A 519 -9.66 16.63 -8.25
N ALA A 520 -10.92 16.93 -8.58
CA ALA A 520 -11.50 18.24 -8.36
C ALA A 520 -11.50 18.62 -6.87
N ASN A 521 -11.91 17.70 -5.99
CA ASN A 521 -11.88 17.92 -4.55
C ASN A 521 -10.45 18.19 -4.03
N CYS A 522 -9.48 17.36 -4.40
CA CYS A 522 -8.12 17.46 -3.86
C CYS A 522 -7.30 18.61 -4.44
N ILE A 523 -7.43 18.93 -5.74
CA ILE A 523 -6.58 19.91 -6.44
C ILE A 523 -7.17 21.32 -6.38
N ILE A 524 -8.46 21.49 -6.68
CA ILE A 524 -9.10 22.82 -6.69
C ILE A 524 -9.93 23.10 -5.43
N GLY A 525 -10.00 22.15 -4.49
CA GLY A 525 -10.69 22.34 -3.21
C GLY A 525 -12.22 22.34 -3.30
N GLU A 526 -12.80 21.72 -4.34
CA GLU A 526 -14.24 21.68 -4.56
C GLU A 526 -14.94 20.70 -3.61
N LYS A 527 -15.32 21.19 -2.42
CA LYS A 527 -15.94 20.39 -1.35
C LYS A 527 -17.36 19.94 -1.67
N ASN A 528 -18.03 20.50 -2.69
CA ASN A 528 -19.36 20.05 -3.08
C ASN A 528 -19.35 18.59 -3.58
N TRP A 529 -18.22 18.07 -4.07
CA TRP A 529 -18.09 16.65 -4.39
C TRP A 529 -18.28 15.74 -3.17
N VAL A 530 -17.80 16.15 -1.99
CA VAL A 530 -17.98 15.40 -0.73
C VAL A 530 -19.46 15.34 -0.35
N LYS A 531 -20.16 16.47 -0.44
CA LYS A 531 -21.60 16.58 -0.16
C LYS A 531 -22.41 15.71 -1.14
N PHE A 532 -22.05 15.75 -2.43
CA PHE A 532 -22.65 14.91 -3.47
C PHE A 532 -22.47 13.42 -3.18
N ILE A 533 -21.26 12.97 -2.87
CA ILE A 533 -21.01 11.56 -2.55
C ILE A 533 -21.84 11.13 -1.32
N LYS A 534 -21.91 11.96 -0.29
CA LYS A 534 -22.74 11.69 0.89
C LYS A 534 -24.23 11.61 0.58
N SER A 535 -24.73 12.37 -0.40
CA SER A 535 -26.13 12.27 -0.79
C SER A 535 -26.41 10.98 -1.56
N LEU A 536 -25.49 10.54 -2.44
CA LEU A 536 -25.60 9.24 -3.12
C LEU A 536 -25.77 8.08 -2.13
N LEU A 537 -24.99 8.08 -1.04
CA LEU A 537 -25.07 7.04 -0.01
C LEU A 537 -26.41 7.05 0.77
N LYS A 538 -27.19 8.13 0.70
CA LYS A 538 -28.49 8.28 1.39
C LYS A 538 -29.70 8.00 0.49
N MET A 539 -29.57 8.15 -0.82
CA MET A 539 -30.66 8.00 -1.79
C MET A 539 -31.26 6.59 -1.85
N ASP A 540 -30.64 5.62 -1.18
CA ASP A 540 -31.03 4.20 -1.18
C ASP A 540 -31.70 3.77 0.15
N ASN A 541 -31.96 4.70 1.06
CA ASN A 541 -32.76 4.46 2.28
C ASN A 541 -34.22 4.94 2.14
N SER A 542 -34.65 5.24 0.91
CA SER A 542 -35.98 5.75 0.53
C SER A 542 -36.44 5.04 -0.73
#